data_AF-A0A2W6SHL4-F1
#
_entry.id   AF-A0A2W6SHL4-F1
#
_cell.length_a   1.000
_cell.length_b   1.000
_cell.length_c   1.000
_cell.angle_alpha   90.00
_cell.angle_beta   90.00
_cell.angle_gamma   90.00
#
_symmetry.space_group_name_H-M   'P 1'
#
loop_
_entity.id
_entity.type
_entity.pdbx_description
1 polymer ?
#
loop_
_entity_poly.entity_id
_entity_poly.type
_entity_poly.pdbx_seq_one_letter_code
_entity_poly.pdbx_strand_id
1 'polypeptide(L)'
;MLWHDEENRYVTSCWKWTAAAAIVAAAPSQAATPRELLVQAAFQTTDEDQALQLVNQAIAQAEAGLQANPRDREAYFQHAMGIGYRAKLTRKPGDAKQSRRMLEQYVLQNPRDPEAQLAIGGWHLDAIADGFLAATVLGAKKDMGVTGIDRSVQFGGDRAFFKGFAAMMHIRLEPKNVAVARGLAEQAARAPTPTPLDRIAKRDAEAMLIPLRAGDGKAAAQLARRLLPFGRLDD
;
A
#
# COMPACT_ATOMS: atom_id res chain seq x y z
N MET A 1 67.87 65.60 -15.52
CA MET A 1 68.35 64.65 -16.56
C MET A 1 67.10 63.92 -17.05
N LEU A 2 66.30 64.56 -17.91
CA LEU A 2 66.28 64.40 -19.38
C LEU A 2 65.80 63.00 -19.84
N TRP A 3 64.51 62.95 -20.22
CA TRP A 3 63.85 62.29 -21.37
C TRP A 3 64.18 60.85 -21.80
N HIS A 4 63.16 59.99 -21.88
CA HIS A 4 62.54 59.35 -23.09
C HIS A 4 61.44 58.36 -22.61
N ASP A 5 60.17 58.53 -22.99
CA ASP A 5 59.43 57.85 -24.09
C ASP A 5 59.27 56.31 -23.89
N GLU A 6 58.16 55.63 -24.18
CA GLU A 6 56.81 55.92 -24.63
C GLU A 6 56.00 54.60 -24.49
N GLU A 7 54.66 54.69 -24.49
CA GLU A 7 53.65 53.67 -24.81
C GLU A 7 53.74 52.21 -24.26
N ASN A 8 52.76 51.82 -23.43
CA ASN A 8 51.80 50.81 -23.91
C ASN A 8 50.45 50.92 -23.18
N ARG A 9 49.39 51.05 -24.00
CA ARG A 9 47.97 51.00 -23.60
C ARG A 9 47.65 49.59 -23.12
N TYR A 10 46.62 49.40 -22.29
CA TYR A 10 45.54 48.41 -22.50
C TYR A 10 44.59 48.41 -21.28
N VAL A 11 43.46 49.09 -21.50
CA VAL A 11 42.09 48.69 -21.14
C VAL A 11 41.79 48.34 -19.68
N THR A 12 41.18 49.32 -19.02
CA THR A 12 40.26 49.18 -17.89
C THR A 12 39.16 48.15 -18.17
N SER A 13 39.22 46.96 -17.56
CA SER A 13 38.10 46.02 -17.53
C SER A 13 37.37 46.14 -16.20
N CYS A 14 36.21 46.79 -16.26
CA CYS A 14 35.25 46.95 -15.19
C CYS A 14 34.50 45.62 -14.99
N TRP A 15 34.97 44.77 -14.07
CA TRP A 15 34.24 43.57 -13.67
C TRP A 15 33.05 43.95 -12.78
N LYS A 16 31.90 44.16 -13.42
CA LYS A 16 30.59 44.20 -12.77
C LYS A 16 30.23 42.79 -12.32
N TRP A 17 30.31 42.54 -11.02
CA TRP A 17 29.73 41.35 -10.39
C TRP A 17 28.20 41.52 -10.33
N THR A 18 27.50 41.02 -11.32
CA THR A 18 26.04 40.86 -11.27
C THR A 18 25.74 39.60 -10.46
N ALA A 19 25.42 39.75 -9.18
CA ALA A 19 24.89 38.66 -8.37
C ALA A 19 23.48 38.30 -8.89
N ALA A 20 23.37 37.24 -9.68
CA ALA A 20 22.09 36.66 -10.05
C ALA A 20 21.50 35.95 -8.83
N ALA A 21 20.43 36.52 -8.26
CA ALA A 21 19.64 35.85 -7.23
C ALA A 21 18.95 34.63 -7.85
N ALA A 22 19.43 33.43 -7.54
CA ALA A 22 18.76 32.19 -7.89
C ALA A 22 17.47 32.06 -7.06
N ILE A 23 16.33 32.36 -7.67
CA ILE A 23 15.02 32.03 -7.10
C ILE A 23 14.89 30.51 -7.20
N VAL A 24 15.20 29.81 -6.11
CA VAL A 24 14.83 28.41 -5.93
C VAL A 24 13.31 28.38 -5.81
N ALA A 25 12.62 28.03 -6.90
CA ALA A 25 11.22 27.71 -6.86
C ALA A 25 11.04 26.44 -6.00
N ALA A 26 10.66 26.62 -4.74
CA ALA A 26 10.20 25.53 -3.90
C ALA A 26 8.92 24.97 -4.54
N ALA A 27 9.03 23.83 -5.23
CA ALA A 27 7.86 23.11 -5.69
C ALA A 27 7.00 22.78 -4.46
N PRO A 28 5.68 23.03 -4.49
CA PRO A 28 4.82 22.70 -3.37
C PRO A 28 4.94 21.20 -3.08
N SER A 29 5.33 20.85 -1.86
CA SER A 29 5.22 19.48 -1.39
C SER A 29 3.73 19.12 -1.41
N GLN A 30 3.32 18.28 -2.35
CA GLN A 30 1.95 17.75 -2.33
C GLN A 30 1.78 16.99 -1.01
N ALA A 31 0.73 17.32 -0.27
CA ALA A 31 0.42 16.59 0.95
C ALA A 31 0.15 15.11 0.59
N ALA A 32 0.66 14.20 1.41
CA ALA A 32 0.44 12.77 1.21
C ALA A 32 -1.07 12.48 1.21
N THR A 33 -1.51 11.72 0.21
CA THR A 33 -2.91 11.30 0.05
C THR A 33 -3.30 10.25 1.10
N PRO A 34 -4.61 10.05 1.38
CA PRO A 34 -5.06 8.99 2.29
C PRO A 34 -4.53 7.61 1.89
N ARG A 35 -4.47 7.31 0.59
CA ARG A 35 -3.92 6.05 0.07
C ARG A 35 -2.44 5.90 0.40
N GLU A 36 -1.63 6.94 0.19
CA GLU A 36 -0.19 6.90 0.50
C GLU A 36 0.06 6.70 1.99
N LEU A 37 -0.69 7.38 2.84
CA LEU A 37 -0.64 7.22 4.30
C LEU A 37 -0.97 5.78 4.72
N LEU A 38 -2.03 5.20 4.16
CA LEU A 38 -2.43 3.82 4.46
C LEU A 38 -1.42 2.80 3.95
N VAL A 39 -0.82 3.01 2.78
CA VAL A 39 0.26 2.16 2.26
C VAL A 39 1.50 2.23 3.15
N GLN A 40 1.87 3.42 3.62
CA GLN A 40 2.97 3.60 4.54
C GLN A 40 2.72 2.88 5.86
N ALA A 41 1.55 3.08 6.47
CA ALA A 41 1.17 2.43 7.72
C ALA A 41 1.13 0.90 7.61
N ALA A 42 0.59 0.36 6.51
CA ALA A 42 0.38 -1.07 6.38
C ALA A 42 1.66 -1.84 6.01
N PHE A 43 2.55 -1.27 5.20
CA PHE A 43 3.64 -2.03 4.57
C PHE A 43 5.05 -1.52 4.90
N GLN A 44 5.19 -0.37 5.56
CA GLN A 44 6.48 0.29 5.72
C GLN A 44 6.84 0.59 7.18
N THR A 45 5.86 0.81 8.05
CA THR A 45 6.11 1.04 9.48
C THR A 45 6.36 -0.25 10.24
N THR A 46 7.16 -0.15 11.30
CA THR A 46 7.46 -1.22 12.27
C THR A 46 7.03 -0.84 13.69
N ASP A 47 6.43 0.34 13.86
CA ASP A 47 5.96 0.87 15.14
C ASP A 47 4.44 1.02 15.11
N GLU A 48 3.75 0.43 16.08
CA GLU A 48 2.29 0.36 16.12
C GLU A 48 1.65 1.74 16.31
N ASP A 49 2.24 2.58 17.17
CA ASP A 49 1.75 3.93 17.45
C ASP A 49 1.88 4.82 16.21
N GLN A 50 3.01 4.75 15.52
CA GLN A 50 3.23 5.44 14.24
C GLN A 50 2.24 4.96 13.18
N ALA A 51 2.03 3.65 13.06
CA ALA A 51 1.07 3.08 12.13
C ALA A 51 -0.35 3.61 12.41
N LEU A 52 -0.76 3.64 13.68
CA LEU A 52 -2.06 4.13 14.10
C LEU A 52 -2.22 5.64 13.83
N GLN A 53 -1.18 6.44 14.04
CA GLN A 53 -1.18 7.86 13.71
C GLN A 53 -1.42 8.09 12.20
N LEU A 54 -0.70 7.38 11.34
CA LEU A 54 -0.86 7.47 9.88
C LEU A 54 -2.27 7.04 9.44
N VAL A 55 -2.80 5.96 10.02
CA VAL A 55 -4.17 5.50 9.74
C VAL A 55 -5.20 6.56 10.14
N ASN A 56 -5.05 7.17 11.33
CA ASN A 56 -5.97 8.22 11.78
C ASN A 56 -5.89 9.48 10.91
N GLN A 57 -4.70 9.85 10.44
CA GLN A 57 -4.52 10.95 9.48
C GLN A 57 -5.24 10.65 8.15
N ALA A 58 -5.10 9.42 7.64
CA ALA A 58 -5.77 9.01 6.40
C ALA A 58 -7.30 9.03 6.54
N ILE A 59 -7.84 8.57 7.68
CA ILE A 59 -9.27 8.64 7.98
C ILE A 59 -9.75 10.09 7.97
N ALA A 60 -9.09 10.99 8.70
CA ALA A 60 -9.47 12.39 8.78
C ALA A 60 -9.44 13.09 7.42
N GLN A 61 -8.42 12.82 6.59
CA GLN A 61 -8.34 13.37 5.24
C GLN A 61 -9.44 12.81 4.31
N ALA A 62 -9.73 11.52 4.40
CA ALA A 62 -10.79 10.89 3.62
C ALA A 62 -12.18 11.41 4.03
N GLU A 63 -12.42 11.61 5.33
CA GLU A 63 -13.63 12.25 5.85
C GLU A 63 -13.79 13.68 5.34
N ALA A 64 -12.72 14.49 5.37
CA ALA A 64 -12.74 15.84 4.81
C ALA A 64 -13.05 15.82 3.30
N GLY A 65 -12.49 14.85 2.56
CA GLY A 65 -12.79 14.63 1.14
C GLY A 65 -14.27 14.30 0.91
N LEU A 66 -14.86 13.44 1.74
CA LEU A 66 -16.28 13.10 1.68
C LEU A 66 -17.20 14.26 2.08
N GLN A 67 -16.77 15.13 3.00
CA GLN A 67 -17.51 16.35 3.33
C GLN A 67 -17.53 17.32 2.14
N ALA A 68 -16.40 17.46 1.44
CA ALA A 68 -16.31 18.30 0.25
C ALA A 68 -17.05 17.70 -0.96
N ASN A 69 -16.97 16.38 -1.13
CA ASN A 69 -17.65 15.64 -2.19
C ASN A 69 -18.18 14.29 -1.66
N PRO A 70 -19.45 14.22 -1.25
CA PRO A 70 -20.05 12.98 -0.72
C PRO A 70 -20.11 11.81 -1.71
N ARG A 71 -19.82 12.05 -3.00
CA ARG A 71 -19.79 11.03 -4.05
C ARG A 71 -18.37 10.63 -4.46
N ASP A 72 -17.35 11.11 -3.75
CA ASP A 72 -15.97 10.72 -3.99
C ASP A 72 -15.75 9.25 -3.61
N ARG A 73 -15.63 8.40 -4.63
CA ARG A 73 -15.44 6.96 -4.48
C ARG A 73 -14.10 6.61 -3.86
N GLU A 74 -13.04 7.33 -4.21
CA GLU A 74 -11.72 7.07 -3.66
C GLU A 74 -11.69 7.46 -2.19
N ALA A 75 -12.23 8.64 -1.83
CA ALA A 75 -12.34 9.03 -0.42
C ALA A 75 -13.18 8.03 0.39
N TYR A 76 -14.30 7.55 -0.16
CA TYR A 76 -15.11 6.51 0.49
C TYR A 76 -14.32 5.21 0.71
N PHE A 77 -13.61 4.74 -0.32
CA PHE A 77 -12.83 3.52 -0.26
C PHE A 77 -11.67 3.63 0.75
N GLN A 78 -10.90 4.73 0.70
CA GLN A 78 -9.82 4.95 1.66
C GLN A 78 -10.34 5.13 3.09
N HIS A 79 -11.50 5.76 3.29
CA HIS A 79 -12.13 5.83 4.61
C HIS A 79 -12.50 4.43 5.12
N ALA A 80 -13.15 3.59 4.30
CA ALA A 80 -13.49 2.22 4.66
C ALA A 80 -12.26 1.37 5.02
N MET A 81 -11.18 1.50 4.25
CA MET A 81 -9.90 0.85 4.49
C MET A 81 -9.25 1.34 5.79
N GLY A 82 -9.19 2.66 6.00
CA GLY A 82 -8.62 3.26 7.20
C GLY A 82 -9.33 2.81 8.48
N ILE A 83 -10.67 2.79 8.50
CA ILE A 83 -11.44 2.27 9.64
C ILE A 83 -11.12 0.79 9.89
N GLY A 84 -10.95 -0.02 8.84
CA GLY A 84 -10.58 -1.43 8.97
C GLY A 84 -9.17 -1.61 9.56
N TYR A 85 -8.21 -0.81 9.10
CA TYR A 85 -6.85 -0.80 9.63
C TYR A 85 -6.81 -0.35 11.09
N ARG A 86 -7.58 0.69 11.45
CA ARG A 86 -7.72 1.14 12.84
C ARG A 86 -8.32 0.04 13.71
N ALA A 87 -9.30 -0.71 13.19
CA ALA A 87 -9.89 -1.84 13.90
C ALA A 87 -8.86 -2.94 14.20
N LYS A 88 -7.97 -3.23 13.25
CA LYS A 88 -6.90 -4.22 13.39
C LYS A 88 -5.89 -3.82 14.47
N LEU A 89 -5.42 -2.57 14.42
CA LEU A 89 -4.45 -2.04 15.39
C LEU A 89 -5.06 -1.91 16.80
N THR A 90 -6.29 -1.39 16.91
CA THR A 90 -6.90 -1.09 18.22
C THR A 90 -7.78 -2.22 18.78
N ARG A 91 -7.91 -3.33 18.04
CA ARG A 91 -8.79 -4.47 18.37
C ARG A 91 -10.24 -4.07 18.68
N LYS A 92 -10.78 -3.10 17.94
CA LYS A 92 -12.15 -2.57 18.13
C LYS A 92 -13.16 -3.24 17.19
N PRO A 93 -14.08 -4.10 17.68
CA PRO A 93 -15.04 -4.79 16.82
C PRO A 93 -16.04 -3.86 16.13
N GLY A 94 -16.32 -2.70 16.73
CA GLY A 94 -17.20 -1.68 16.15
C GLY A 94 -16.67 -1.15 14.83
N ASP A 95 -15.40 -0.74 14.81
CA ASP A 95 -14.69 -0.29 13.61
C ASP A 95 -14.62 -1.42 12.57
N ALA A 96 -14.31 -2.65 12.98
CA ALA A 96 -14.24 -3.79 12.08
C ALA A 96 -15.59 -4.03 11.37
N LYS A 97 -16.70 -3.99 12.12
CA LYS A 97 -18.06 -4.13 11.56
C LYS A 97 -18.43 -2.95 10.67
N GLN A 98 -18.02 -1.73 11.01
CA GLN A 98 -18.25 -0.55 10.18
C GLN A 98 -17.50 -0.64 8.84
N SER A 99 -16.20 -0.93 8.89
CA SER A 99 -15.37 -1.12 7.70
C SER A 99 -15.95 -2.20 6.79
N ARG A 100 -16.37 -3.36 7.33
CA ARG A 100 -17.02 -4.39 6.52
C ARG A 100 -18.24 -3.86 5.78
N ARG A 101 -19.18 -3.23 6.49
CA ARG A 101 -20.42 -2.70 5.87
C ARG A 101 -20.11 -1.71 4.75
N MET A 102 -19.11 -0.86 4.94
CA MET A 102 -18.69 0.10 3.92
C MET A 102 -18.08 -0.61 2.71
N LEU A 103 -17.19 -1.58 2.92
CA LEU A 103 -16.59 -2.37 1.84
C LEU A 103 -17.64 -3.20 1.08
N GLU A 104 -18.60 -3.82 1.79
CA GLU A 104 -19.74 -4.52 1.18
C GLU A 104 -20.55 -3.57 0.28
N GLN A 105 -20.88 -2.38 0.78
CA GLN A 105 -21.59 -1.35 0.00
C GLN A 105 -20.77 -0.89 -1.21
N TYR A 106 -19.46 -0.70 -1.06
CA TYR A 106 -18.59 -0.29 -2.16
C TYR A 106 -18.49 -1.36 -3.25
N VAL A 107 -18.38 -2.64 -2.87
CA VAL A 107 -18.35 -3.78 -3.80
C VAL A 107 -19.67 -3.93 -4.54
N LEU A 108 -20.82 -3.70 -3.88
CA LEU A 108 -22.13 -3.71 -4.55
C LEU A 108 -22.22 -2.67 -5.67
N GLN A 109 -21.60 -1.51 -5.47
CA GLN A 109 -21.57 -0.43 -6.47
C GLN A 109 -20.48 -0.62 -7.52
N ASN A 110 -19.40 -1.34 -7.18
CA ASN A 110 -18.23 -1.53 -8.04
C ASN A 110 -17.83 -3.02 -8.10
N PRO A 111 -18.69 -3.93 -8.60
CA PRO A 111 -18.49 -5.37 -8.46
C PRO A 111 -17.28 -5.91 -9.24
N ARG A 112 -16.76 -5.16 -10.21
CA ARG A 112 -15.57 -5.52 -10.99
C ARG A 112 -14.32 -4.71 -10.62
N ASP A 113 -14.38 -3.92 -9.55
CA ASP A 113 -13.21 -3.21 -9.05
C ASP A 113 -12.30 -4.23 -8.32
N PRO A 114 -11.06 -4.44 -8.80
CA PRO A 114 -10.16 -5.42 -8.21
C PRO A 114 -9.70 -5.03 -6.80
N GLU A 115 -9.57 -3.74 -6.49
CA GLU A 115 -9.18 -3.29 -5.14
C GLU A 115 -10.34 -3.49 -4.16
N ALA A 116 -11.57 -3.27 -4.59
CA ALA A 116 -12.77 -3.56 -3.80
C ALA A 116 -12.87 -5.06 -3.44
N GLN A 117 -12.69 -5.93 -4.44
CA GLN A 117 -12.72 -7.38 -4.24
C GLN A 117 -11.59 -7.84 -3.32
N LEU A 118 -10.39 -7.27 -3.48
CA LEU A 118 -9.25 -7.55 -2.61
C LEU A 118 -9.52 -7.11 -1.17
N ALA A 119 -10.05 -5.91 -0.97
CA ALA A 119 -10.31 -5.35 0.35
C ALA A 119 -11.33 -6.19 1.13
N ILE A 120 -12.48 -6.52 0.53
CA ILE A 120 -13.48 -7.34 1.22
C ILE A 120 -13.00 -8.79 1.43
N GLY A 121 -12.27 -9.35 0.46
CA GLY A 121 -11.68 -10.68 0.58
C GLY A 121 -10.65 -10.75 1.71
N GLY A 122 -9.75 -9.75 1.75
CA GLY A 122 -8.74 -9.56 2.78
C GLY A 122 -9.35 -9.38 4.16
N TRP A 123 -10.38 -8.53 4.30
CA TRP A 123 -11.09 -8.32 5.56
C TRP A 123 -11.62 -9.63 6.16
N HIS A 124 -12.25 -10.47 5.35
CA HIS A 124 -12.77 -11.77 5.81
C HIS A 124 -11.65 -12.72 6.26
N LEU A 125 -10.58 -12.83 5.49
CA LEU A 125 -9.48 -13.75 5.80
C LEU A 125 -8.63 -13.28 6.97
N ASP A 126 -8.45 -11.96 7.16
CA ASP A 126 -7.75 -11.42 8.32
C ASP A 126 -8.56 -11.62 9.60
N ALA A 127 -9.87 -11.34 9.59
CA ALA A 127 -10.73 -11.62 10.74
C ALA A 127 -10.74 -13.11 11.14
N ILE A 128 -10.53 -14.01 10.18
CA ILE A 128 -10.34 -15.45 10.45
C ILE A 128 -8.97 -15.74 11.04
N ALA A 129 -7.92 -15.10 10.54
CA ALA A 129 -6.55 -15.25 11.05
C ALA A 129 -6.42 -14.75 12.49
N ASP A 130 -7.20 -13.73 12.88
CA ASP A 130 -7.27 -13.20 14.25
C ASP A 130 -7.97 -14.15 15.24
N GLY A 131 -8.57 -15.23 14.74
CA GLY A 131 -9.09 -16.34 15.54
C GLY A 131 -10.59 -16.60 15.37
N PHE A 132 -11.02 -17.82 15.71
CA PHE A 132 -12.39 -18.29 15.48
C PHE A 132 -13.48 -17.44 16.18
N LEU A 133 -13.23 -17.01 17.43
CA LEU A 133 -14.17 -16.18 18.17
C LEU A 133 -14.32 -14.78 17.53
N ALA A 134 -13.20 -14.17 17.12
CA ALA A 134 -13.21 -12.89 16.41
C ALA A 134 -13.96 -13.02 15.08
N ALA A 135 -13.65 -14.04 14.29
CA ALA A 135 -14.33 -14.34 13.03
C ALA A 135 -15.85 -14.48 13.21
N THR A 136 -16.29 -15.19 14.25
CA THR A 136 -17.71 -15.41 14.53
C THR A 136 -18.41 -14.11 14.92
N VAL A 137 -17.85 -13.35 15.86
CA VAL A 137 -18.39 -12.05 16.32
C VAL A 137 -18.47 -11.04 15.18
N LEU A 138 -17.49 -11.07 14.30
CA LEU A 138 -17.41 -10.19 13.14
C LEU A 138 -18.24 -10.70 11.97
N GLY A 139 -18.63 -11.98 11.92
CA GLY A 139 -19.35 -12.60 10.81
C GLY A 139 -18.48 -12.80 9.57
N ALA A 140 -17.20 -13.14 9.77
CA ALA A 140 -16.27 -13.40 8.70
C ALA A 140 -16.49 -14.79 8.08
N LYS A 141 -16.29 -14.92 6.76
CA LYS A 141 -16.53 -16.17 6.03
C LYS A 141 -15.37 -16.48 5.08
N LYS A 142 -14.82 -17.70 5.17
CA LYS A 142 -13.61 -18.12 4.43
C LYS A 142 -13.86 -18.15 2.92
N ASP A 143 -15.01 -18.67 2.50
CA ASP A 143 -15.45 -18.75 1.12
C ASP A 143 -15.57 -17.37 0.45
N MET A 144 -16.16 -16.40 1.15
CA MET A 144 -16.23 -15.01 0.71
C MET A 144 -14.85 -14.39 0.61
N GLY A 145 -13.99 -14.67 1.60
CA GLY A 145 -12.59 -14.27 1.62
C GLY A 145 -11.84 -14.71 0.36
N VAL A 146 -11.79 -16.03 0.13
CA VAL A 146 -11.11 -16.64 -1.03
C VAL A 146 -11.70 -16.13 -2.34
N THR A 147 -13.04 -16.08 -2.46
CA THR A 147 -13.71 -15.58 -3.67
C THR A 147 -13.32 -14.14 -3.99
N GLY A 148 -13.24 -13.27 -2.98
CA GLY A 148 -12.80 -11.88 -3.16
C GLY A 148 -11.35 -11.78 -3.63
N ILE A 149 -10.44 -12.55 -3.03
CA ILE A 149 -9.04 -12.62 -3.48
C ILE A 149 -8.96 -13.07 -4.94
N ASP A 150 -9.64 -14.15 -5.32
CA ASP A 150 -9.57 -14.69 -6.67
C ASP A 150 -10.17 -13.72 -7.71
N ARG A 151 -11.27 -13.04 -7.37
CA ARG A 151 -11.86 -11.98 -8.20
C ARG A 151 -10.93 -10.77 -8.36
N SER A 152 -10.18 -10.41 -7.32
CA SER A 152 -9.20 -9.33 -7.42
C SER A 152 -8.12 -9.63 -8.45
N VAL A 153 -7.66 -10.89 -8.53
CA VAL A 153 -6.71 -11.34 -9.56
C VAL A 153 -7.38 -11.32 -10.93
N GLN A 154 -8.62 -11.82 -11.04
CA GLN A 154 -9.37 -11.87 -12.28
C GLN A 154 -9.59 -10.47 -12.88
N PHE A 155 -9.98 -9.48 -12.07
CA PHE A 155 -10.27 -8.12 -12.53
C PHE A 155 -9.04 -7.21 -12.54
N GLY A 156 -7.97 -7.58 -11.83
CA GLY A 156 -6.76 -6.80 -11.66
C GLY A 156 -5.86 -6.69 -12.90
N GLY A 157 -6.19 -7.42 -13.96
CA GLY A 157 -5.43 -7.46 -15.19
C GLY A 157 -4.00 -7.96 -14.98
N ASP A 158 -3.05 -7.40 -15.71
CA ASP A 158 -1.65 -7.82 -15.58
C ASP A 158 -0.86 -7.13 -14.46
N ARG A 159 -1.52 -6.51 -13.48
CA ARG A 159 -0.81 -5.82 -12.39
C ARG A 159 -0.15 -6.80 -11.41
N ALA A 160 1.04 -6.47 -10.93
CA ALA A 160 1.76 -7.29 -9.96
C ALA A 160 1.05 -7.36 -8.60
N PHE A 161 0.39 -6.27 -8.19
CA PHE A 161 -0.24 -6.15 -6.88
C PHE A 161 -1.20 -7.30 -6.54
N PHE A 162 -2.22 -7.52 -7.37
CA PHE A 162 -3.26 -8.50 -7.07
C PHE A 162 -2.74 -9.93 -7.04
N LYS A 163 -1.83 -10.28 -7.97
CA LYS A 163 -1.22 -11.62 -8.02
C LYS A 163 -0.30 -11.87 -6.83
N GLY A 164 0.55 -10.90 -6.50
CA GLY A 164 1.49 -11.02 -5.36
C GLY A 164 0.75 -11.10 -4.03
N PHE A 165 -0.28 -10.27 -3.84
CA PHE A 165 -1.10 -10.32 -2.64
C PHE A 165 -1.88 -11.63 -2.54
N ALA A 166 -2.47 -12.11 -3.64
CA ALA A 166 -3.15 -13.40 -3.66
C ALA A 166 -2.20 -14.56 -3.32
N ALA A 167 -0.95 -14.54 -3.80
CA ALA A 167 0.05 -15.54 -3.44
C ALA A 167 0.29 -15.60 -1.93
N MET A 168 0.46 -14.44 -1.28
CA MET A 168 0.61 -14.32 0.18
C MET A 168 -0.62 -14.86 0.93
N MET A 169 -1.82 -14.47 0.50
CA MET A 169 -3.08 -14.86 1.14
C MET A 169 -3.31 -16.37 1.05
N HIS A 170 -3.13 -16.95 -0.15
CA HIS A 170 -3.33 -18.37 -0.39
C HIS A 170 -2.36 -19.23 0.41
N ILE A 171 -1.05 -18.91 0.43
CA ILE A 171 -0.10 -19.73 1.20
C ILE A 171 -0.26 -19.58 2.71
N ARG A 172 -0.66 -18.39 3.19
CA ARG A 172 -0.95 -18.17 4.62
C ARG A 172 -2.11 -19.05 5.07
N LEU A 173 -3.13 -19.18 4.22
CA LEU A 173 -4.35 -19.95 4.48
C LEU A 173 -4.13 -21.46 4.35
N GLU A 174 -3.44 -21.90 3.30
CA GLU A 174 -3.18 -23.32 3.01
C GLU A 174 -1.69 -23.57 2.76
N PRO A 175 -0.85 -23.67 3.81
CA PRO A 175 0.59 -23.87 3.65
C PRO A 175 0.98 -25.13 2.89
N LYS A 176 0.08 -26.11 2.78
CA LYS A 176 0.30 -27.34 1.99
C LYS A 176 0.09 -27.14 0.49
N ASN A 177 -0.62 -26.09 0.08
CA ASN A 177 -0.93 -25.81 -1.33
C ASN A 177 0.08 -24.84 -1.95
N VAL A 178 1.33 -25.28 -2.04
CA VAL A 178 2.45 -24.47 -2.57
C VAL A 178 2.27 -24.13 -4.04
N ALA A 179 1.65 -25.01 -4.83
CA ALA A 179 1.54 -24.87 -6.28
C ALA A 179 0.77 -23.59 -6.68
N VAL A 180 -0.37 -23.33 -6.04
CA VAL A 180 -1.20 -22.14 -6.30
C VAL A 180 -0.42 -20.86 -5.97
N ALA A 181 0.16 -20.79 -4.77
CA ALA A 181 0.91 -19.61 -4.34
C ALA A 181 2.14 -19.36 -5.20
N ARG A 182 2.87 -20.42 -5.59
CA ARG A 182 4.01 -20.32 -6.51
C ARG A 182 3.61 -19.77 -7.87
N GLY A 183 2.54 -20.30 -8.47
CA GLY A 183 2.07 -19.84 -9.77
C GLY A 183 1.69 -18.36 -9.77
N LEU A 184 1.04 -17.89 -8.70
CA LEU A 184 0.69 -16.48 -8.53
C LEU A 184 1.92 -15.59 -8.30
N ALA A 185 2.87 -16.03 -7.45
CA ALA A 185 4.10 -15.30 -7.17
C ALA A 185 4.99 -15.16 -8.41
N GLU A 186 5.09 -16.20 -9.25
CA GLU A 186 5.86 -16.16 -10.49
C GLU A 186 5.25 -15.19 -11.51
N GLN A 187 3.92 -15.13 -11.59
CA GLN A 187 3.24 -14.13 -12.43
C GLN A 187 3.46 -12.72 -11.89
N ALA A 188 3.35 -12.51 -10.58
CA ALA A 188 3.59 -11.21 -9.94
C ALA A 188 5.03 -10.70 -10.18
N ALA A 189 6.03 -11.59 -10.12
CA ALA A 189 7.43 -11.26 -10.38
C ALA A 189 7.69 -10.77 -11.83
N ARG A 190 6.84 -11.17 -12.79
CA ARG A 190 6.98 -10.78 -14.20
C ARG A 190 6.07 -9.62 -14.60
N ALA A 191 5.05 -9.34 -13.79
CA ALA A 191 4.05 -8.34 -14.08
C ALA A 191 4.57 -6.88 -13.99
N PRO A 192 3.97 -5.94 -14.74
CA PRO A 192 4.22 -4.51 -14.61
C PRO A 192 3.86 -3.95 -13.22
N THR A 193 4.58 -2.88 -12.84
CA THR A 193 4.41 -2.21 -11.55
C THR A 193 4.07 -0.72 -11.66
N PRO A 194 2.87 -0.37 -12.14
CA PRO A 194 2.49 1.03 -12.37
C PRO A 194 2.35 1.85 -11.09
N THR A 195 2.03 1.22 -9.95
CA THR A 195 1.86 1.92 -8.66
C THR A 195 2.91 1.50 -7.64
N PRO A 196 3.11 2.27 -6.54
CA PRO A 196 3.95 1.86 -5.42
C PRO A 196 3.55 0.50 -4.81
N LEU A 197 2.25 0.21 -4.72
CA LEU A 197 1.75 -1.08 -4.22
C LEU A 197 2.16 -2.25 -5.12
N ASP A 198 2.19 -2.05 -6.43
CA ASP A 198 2.65 -3.09 -7.35
C ASP A 198 4.14 -3.39 -7.14
N ARG A 199 4.96 -2.38 -6.88
CA ARG A 199 6.40 -2.55 -6.59
C ARG A 199 6.62 -3.33 -5.29
N ILE A 200 5.84 -3.01 -4.25
CA ILE A 200 5.86 -3.74 -2.98
C ILE A 200 5.51 -5.21 -3.21
N ALA A 201 4.34 -5.48 -3.81
CA ALA A 201 3.87 -6.84 -4.04
C ALA A 201 4.78 -7.66 -4.95
N LYS A 202 5.40 -7.05 -5.97
CA LYS A 202 6.39 -7.71 -6.81
C LYS A 202 7.60 -8.16 -6.00
N ARG A 203 8.23 -7.25 -5.25
CA ARG A 203 9.37 -7.57 -4.38
C ARG A 203 9.02 -8.67 -3.38
N ASP A 204 7.85 -8.56 -2.77
CA ASP A 204 7.39 -9.49 -1.75
C ASP A 204 7.11 -10.88 -2.34
N ALA A 205 6.52 -10.94 -3.54
CA ALA A 205 6.36 -12.19 -4.29
C ALA A 205 7.72 -12.80 -4.67
N GLU A 206 8.69 -12.00 -5.12
CA GLU A 206 10.04 -12.46 -5.43
C GLU A 206 10.73 -13.07 -4.20
N ALA A 207 10.59 -12.46 -3.03
CA ALA A 207 11.10 -13.01 -1.78
C ALA A 207 10.44 -14.36 -1.43
N MET A 208 9.13 -14.47 -1.62
CA MET A 208 8.40 -15.72 -1.40
C MET A 208 8.79 -16.85 -2.34
N LEU A 209 9.29 -16.55 -3.55
CA LEU A 209 9.67 -17.59 -4.52
C LEU A 209 10.76 -18.51 -3.99
N ILE A 210 11.60 -18.07 -3.05
CA ILE A 210 12.66 -18.89 -2.44
C ILE A 210 12.04 -20.12 -1.73
N PRO A 211 11.25 -19.97 -0.64
CA PRO A 211 10.65 -21.12 0.03
C PRO A 211 9.61 -21.84 -0.84
N LEU A 212 8.86 -21.12 -1.70
CA LEU A 212 7.86 -21.75 -2.58
C LEU A 212 8.49 -22.70 -3.61
N ARG A 213 9.67 -22.37 -4.17
CA ARG A 213 10.38 -23.26 -5.10
C ARG A 213 11.02 -24.45 -4.40
N ALA A 214 11.40 -24.29 -3.14
CA ALA A 214 11.87 -25.37 -2.29
C ALA A 214 10.75 -26.32 -1.83
N GLY A 215 9.48 -26.01 -2.10
CA GLY A 215 8.34 -26.76 -1.58
C GLY A 215 8.06 -26.50 -0.09
N ASP A 216 8.77 -25.56 0.53
CA ASP A 216 8.61 -25.22 1.94
C ASP A 216 7.46 -24.22 2.14
N GLY A 217 6.25 -24.73 2.06
CA GLY A 217 5.05 -23.93 2.25
C GLY A 217 4.89 -23.38 3.68
N LYS A 218 5.52 -24.00 4.68
CA LYS A 218 5.51 -23.49 6.06
C LYS A 218 6.35 -22.22 6.18
N ALA A 219 7.59 -22.25 5.66
CA ALA A 219 8.44 -21.06 5.60
C ALA A 219 7.81 -19.97 4.73
N ALA A 220 7.23 -20.32 3.59
CA ALA A 220 6.51 -19.37 2.74
C ALA A 220 5.31 -18.72 3.46
N ALA A 221 4.53 -19.50 4.21
CA ALA A 221 3.42 -18.97 5.00
C ALA A 221 3.88 -18.05 6.15
N GLN A 222 5.00 -18.36 6.80
CA GLN A 222 5.59 -17.48 7.82
C GLN A 222 6.06 -16.16 7.22
N LEU A 223 6.77 -16.21 6.09
CA LEU A 223 7.19 -15.02 5.36
C LEU A 223 5.98 -14.19 4.90
N ALA A 224 4.94 -14.83 4.35
CA ALA A 224 3.73 -14.14 3.93
C ALA A 224 3.04 -13.38 5.07
N ARG A 225 3.01 -13.94 6.30
CA ARG A 225 2.46 -13.23 7.47
C ARG A 225 3.17 -11.92 7.74
N ARG A 226 4.51 -11.87 7.59
CA ARG A 226 5.31 -10.65 7.79
C ARG A 226 5.19 -9.62 6.67
N LEU A 227 4.90 -10.08 5.45
CA LEU A 227 4.81 -9.23 4.26
C LEU A 227 3.41 -8.63 4.05
N LEU A 228 2.38 -9.26 4.61
CA LEU A 228 1.01 -8.75 4.59
C LEU A 228 0.84 -7.49 5.48
N PRO A 229 -0.23 -6.69 5.27
CA PRO A 229 -0.50 -5.49 6.04
C PRO A 229 -0.36 -5.67 7.55
N PHE A 230 0.50 -4.84 8.14
CA PHE A 230 0.88 -4.80 9.57
C PHE A 230 1.64 -6.02 10.08
N GLY A 231 2.06 -6.93 9.21
CA GLY A 231 2.81 -8.14 9.59
C GLY A 231 4.20 -7.88 10.19
N ARG A 232 4.69 -6.63 10.12
CA ARG A 232 5.97 -6.19 10.70
C ARG A 232 5.82 -5.58 12.09
N LEU A 233 4.60 -5.49 12.62
CA LEU A 233 4.34 -4.99 13.97
C LEU A 233 4.38 -6.10 15.02
N ASP A 234 4.29 -7.36 14.58
CA ASP A 234 4.24 -8.54 15.46
C ASP A 234 5.64 -9.07 15.87
N ASP A 235 6.71 -8.29 15.63
CA ASP A 235 8.11 -8.66 15.93
C ASP A 235 8.58 -8.14 17.31
#